data_AF-A0A937N7J3-F1
#
_entry.id   AF-A0A937N7J3-F1
#
_cell.length_a   1.000
_cell.length_b   1.000
_cell.length_c   1.000
_cell.angle_alpha   90.00
_cell.angle_beta   90.00
_cell.angle_gamma   90.00
#
_symmetry.space_group_name_H-M   'P 1'
#
loop_
_entity.id
_entity.type
_entity.pdbx_description
1 polymer ?
#
loop_
_entity_poly.entity_id
_entity_poly.type
_entity_poly.pdbx_seq_one_letter_code
_entity_poly.pdbx_strand_id
1 'polypeptide(L)'
;MYLVRVHSHDFSASWAHAVGRIANPSFLIRVALLWAVCLVPAAARAQATWEYSPYIIKVWVAFDDSGETTDRLMEQIAETISQRSYVVAGATWAIETVRCPAELQNDVATDVDLVTVDDVKAVAEAMLKNDDKLFLLGIRTEMTGSVITVRELDCRSRVWRPSLSRRVVQPARIPHEAFAAVADAFSPLGRIEMPRIREAQVRIRAGGLITDDSSPSQIHDHDILLPIIRRNDRLGEPMVAGVQVIPWTFMTINERHGAVLQCRVHSGMHSALGGRSSSRTVKLALVAKSRGESTFLRVQTRDESPLPLGGYEIHAKDPETEKSELLGKTDWRGMLEVVKAEGPLRILYVRNGGRLLARLPTVPGLEPELTVQVSNDDLRLEVEGFVKGLQTKVMDLVARRHLYEARIRRHMKNKELDKATELHEKFSNLETRSDLLRQLRDQEQRVKAPDKRVQAKIDQLFKDTSQLLSKFLDPDTARNLGEELEKAKRGSS
;
A
#
# COMPACT_ATOMS: atom_id res chain seq x y z
N MET A 1 45.39 42.97 -50.22
CA MET A 1 45.59 41.99 -51.30
C MET A 1 44.24 41.31 -51.52
N TYR A 2 43.57 41.63 -52.65
CA TYR A 2 42.16 41.36 -53.05
C TYR A 2 41.07 41.92 -52.09
N LEU A 3 40.28 42.99 -52.30
CA LEU A 3 39.73 43.71 -53.45
C LEU A 3 38.89 42.85 -54.41
N VAL A 4 37.55 43.10 -54.48
CA VAL A 4 36.80 43.55 -55.68
C VAL A 4 35.26 43.62 -55.46
N ARG A 5 34.70 44.80 -55.84
CA ARG A 5 33.35 45.21 -56.40
C ARG A 5 32.04 44.81 -55.69
N VAL A 6 31.09 45.70 -55.35
CA VAL A 6 30.38 46.88 -55.97
C VAL A 6 29.34 46.50 -57.04
N HIS A 7 28.04 46.73 -56.73
CA HIS A 7 26.97 47.46 -57.49
C HIS A 7 25.62 47.17 -56.79
N SER A 8 24.98 48.10 -56.08
CA SER A 8 24.12 49.23 -56.53
C SER A 8 22.83 48.80 -57.25
N HIS A 9 21.68 49.07 -56.62
CA HIS A 9 20.58 49.75 -57.30
C HIS A 9 19.66 50.47 -56.29
N ASP A 10 19.64 51.80 -56.44
CA ASP A 10 18.64 52.71 -55.91
C ASP A 10 17.23 52.37 -56.41
N PHE A 11 16.20 52.63 -55.60
CA PHE A 11 15.07 53.41 -56.10
C PHE A 11 14.40 54.19 -54.97
N SER A 12 14.18 55.46 -55.28
CA SER A 12 13.85 56.59 -54.44
C SER A 12 12.35 56.81 -54.27
N ALA A 13 12.00 57.38 -53.12
CA ALA A 13 11.08 58.51 -52.93
C ALA A 13 9.55 58.34 -53.10
N SER A 14 8.86 59.20 -52.33
CA SER A 14 7.41 59.41 -52.23
C SER A 14 6.74 58.25 -51.48
N TRP A 15 6.13 58.43 -50.31
CA TRP A 15 4.93 59.22 -50.08
C TRP A 15 4.88 59.68 -48.61
N ALA A 16 5.15 60.96 -48.36
CA ALA A 16 4.82 61.62 -47.10
C ALA A 16 4.11 62.92 -47.45
N HIS A 17 2.77 62.87 -47.56
CA HIS A 17 1.86 64.00 -47.35
C HIS A 17 0.42 63.50 -47.36
N ALA A 18 -0.11 63.19 -46.18
CA ALA A 18 -1.53 63.30 -45.85
C ALA A 18 -1.74 63.08 -44.33
N VAL A 19 -1.15 63.94 -43.50
CA VAL A 19 -1.59 64.10 -42.10
C VAL A 19 -2.53 65.28 -42.07
N GLY A 20 -3.80 65.00 -41.74
CA GLY A 20 -4.72 66.03 -41.29
C GLY A 20 -6.17 65.74 -41.66
N ARG A 21 -6.87 64.96 -40.82
CA ARG A 21 -8.11 65.42 -40.14
C ARG A 21 -8.77 64.30 -39.34
N ILE A 22 -8.92 64.60 -38.05
CA ILE A 22 -9.94 64.09 -37.11
C ILE A 22 -9.85 62.59 -36.80
N ALA A 23 -8.92 62.23 -35.92
CA ALA A 23 -9.11 61.08 -35.05
C ALA A 23 -9.28 61.61 -33.61
N ASN A 24 -10.51 61.51 -33.13
CA ASN A 24 -10.92 61.89 -31.78
C ASN A 24 -9.99 61.19 -30.76
N PRO A 25 -9.36 61.89 -29.78
CA PRO A 25 -8.44 61.26 -28.83
C PRO A 25 -9.11 60.16 -27.99
N SER A 26 -10.44 60.18 -27.89
CA SER A 26 -11.27 59.14 -27.28
C SER A 26 -11.33 57.83 -28.09
N PHE A 27 -11.07 57.85 -29.40
CA PHE A 27 -11.07 56.65 -30.24
C PHE A 27 -9.75 55.89 -30.14
N LEU A 28 -8.62 56.60 -30.10
CA LEU A 28 -7.30 55.99 -29.91
C LEU A 28 -7.13 55.39 -28.51
N ILE A 29 -7.70 56.03 -27.47
CA ILE A 29 -7.73 55.46 -26.10
C ILE A 29 -8.64 54.23 -26.03
N ARG A 30 -9.77 54.20 -26.76
CA ARG A 30 -10.66 53.02 -26.81
C ARG A 30 -10.07 51.85 -27.60
N VAL A 31 -9.34 52.10 -28.69
CA VAL A 31 -8.65 51.05 -29.45
C VAL A 31 -7.43 50.52 -28.68
N ALA A 32 -6.71 51.38 -27.94
CA ALA A 32 -5.64 50.94 -27.03
C ALA A 32 -6.16 50.14 -25.83
N LEU A 33 -7.34 50.47 -25.28
CA LEU A 33 -8.00 49.67 -24.24
C LEU A 33 -8.56 48.34 -24.78
N LEU A 34 -9.06 48.30 -26.02
CA LEU A 34 -9.49 47.05 -26.67
C LEU A 34 -8.30 46.15 -27.06
N TRP A 35 -7.15 46.70 -27.41
CA TRP A 35 -5.92 45.92 -27.63
C TRP A 35 -5.24 45.50 -26.33
N ALA A 36 -5.35 46.29 -25.25
CA ALA A 36 -4.84 45.91 -23.93
C ALA A 36 -5.69 44.82 -23.25
N VAL A 37 -6.97 44.66 -23.61
CA VAL A 37 -7.83 43.55 -23.13
C VAL A 37 -7.65 42.27 -23.96
N CYS A 38 -7.25 42.36 -25.23
CA CYS A 38 -7.00 41.19 -26.09
C CYS A 38 -5.55 40.66 -26.07
N LEU A 39 -4.63 41.37 -25.42
CA LEU A 39 -3.26 40.92 -25.18
C LEU A 39 -3.00 40.81 -23.68
N VAL A 40 -3.79 39.97 -23.00
CA VAL A 40 -3.29 39.30 -21.80
C VAL A 40 -2.26 38.29 -22.31
N PRO A 41 -0.95 38.50 -22.11
CA PRO A 41 0.02 37.50 -22.50
C PRO A 41 -0.29 36.22 -21.73
N ALA A 42 -0.23 35.07 -22.42
CA ALA A 42 -0.32 33.73 -21.83
C ALA A 42 0.69 33.51 -20.67
N ALA A 43 1.65 34.42 -20.50
CA ALA A 43 2.57 34.52 -19.37
C ALA A 43 1.90 34.90 -18.03
N ALA A 44 0.65 35.38 -18.02
CA ALA A 44 -0.14 35.61 -16.80
C ALA A 44 -0.82 34.34 -16.27
N ARG A 45 -0.64 33.17 -16.91
CA ARG A 45 -0.66 31.85 -16.22
C ARG A 45 0.58 31.69 -15.33
N ALA A 46 1.02 32.79 -14.72
CA ALA A 46 2.08 32.86 -13.73
C ALA A 46 1.65 32.01 -12.54
N GLN A 47 2.08 30.74 -12.57
CA GLN A 47 2.25 29.89 -11.40
C GLN A 47 1.06 29.93 -10.45
N ALA A 48 -0.13 29.59 -10.95
CA ALA A 48 -1.30 29.38 -10.10
C ALA A 48 -0.88 28.46 -8.95
N THR A 49 -1.02 28.95 -7.71
CA THR A 49 -0.62 28.21 -6.53
C THR A 49 -1.40 26.89 -6.53
N TRP A 50 -0.73 25.78 -6.20
CA TRP A 50 -1.26 24.41 -6.26
C TRP A 50 -2.70 24.24 -5.74
N GLU A 51 -3.02 25.00 -4.69
CA GLU A 51 -4.32 25.02 -3.99
C GLU A 51 -5.41 25.79 -4.71
N TYR A 52 -5.06 26.76 -5.58
CA TYR A 52 -5.98 27.65 -6.28
C TYR A 52 -6.07 27.39 -7.77
N SER A 53 -5.55 26.26 -8.25
CA SER A 53 -5.77 25.84 -9.64
C SER A 53 -6.65 24.59 -9.70
N PRO A 54 -7.65 24.58 -10.60
CA PRO A 54 -8.56 23.46 -10.74
C PRO A 54 -7.84 22.23 -11.28
N TYR A 55 -8.44 21.07 -11.06
CA TYR A 55 -8.11 19.86 -11.79
C TYR A 55 -8.45 20.06 -13.27
N ILE A 56 -7.47 19.86 -14.14
CA ILE A 56 -7.72 19.74 -15.58
C ILE A 56 -8.09 18.28 -15.88
N ILE A 57 -9.33 18.04 -16.29
CA ILE A 57 -9.90 16.70 -16.43
C ILE A 57 -10.35 16.49 -17.88
N LYS A 58 -9.92 15.38 -18.49
CA LYS A 58 -10.55 14.86 -19.70
C LYS A 58 -11.37 13.62 -19.44
N VAL A 59 -12.49 13.50 -20.13
CA VAL A 59 -13.32 12.28 -20.18
C VAL A 59 -13.37 11.81 -21.62
N TRP A 60 -12.86 10.61 -21.86
CA TRP A 60 -12.98 9.90 -23.13
C TRP A 60 -14.16 8.96 -23.06
N VAL A 61 -15.13 9.19 -23.95
CA VAL A 61 -16.33 8.36 -24.03
C VAL A 61 -16.20 7.40 -25.21
N ALA A 62 -16.34 6.10 -24.94
CA ALA A 62 -16.43 5.07 -25.96
C ALA A 62 -17.77 4.33 -25.84
N PHE A 63 -18.34 4.03 -26.99
CA PHE A 63 -19.55 3.24 -27.12
C PHE A 63 -19.22 1.90 -27.75
N ASP A 64 -19.96 0.87 -27.41
CA ASP A 64 -19.96 -0.37 -28.19
C ASP A 64 -20.58 -0.14 -29.58
N ASP A 65 -20.30 -1.03 -30.53
CA ASP A 65 -20.82 -0.96 -31.90
C ASP A 65 -22.35 -1.24 -32.00
N SER A 66 -23.09 -1.02 -30.91
CA SER A 66 -24.56 -1.16 -30.92
C SER A 66 -25.20 0.03 -31.65
N GLY A 67 -26.18 -0.25 -32.51
CA GLY A 67 -26.88 0.78 -33.30
C GLY A 67 -27.73 1.77 -32.49
N GLU A 68 -27.78 1.64 -31.16
CA GLU A 68 -28.45 2.56 -30.25
C GLU A 68 -27.56 3.76 -29.85
N THR A 69 -26.28 3.70 -30.20
CA THR A 69 -25.29 4.71 -29.85
C THR A 69 -25.31 5.81 -30.91
N THR A 70 -25.76 7.00 -30.50
CA THR A 70 -25.99 8.13 -31.41
C THR A 70 -25.09 9.30 -31.05
N ASP A 71 -24.72 10.11 -32.03
CA ASP A 71 -24.02 11.38 -31.82
C ASP A 71 -24.76 12.27 -30.81
N ARG A 72 -26.10 12.20 -30.82
CA ARG A 72 -26.98 12.87 -29.85
C ARG A 72 -26.75 12.40 -28.42
N LEU A 73 -26.59 11.11 -28.17
CA LEU A 73 -26.32 10.58 -26.82
C LEU A 73 -24.96 11.09 -26.32
N MET A 74 -23.95 11.12 -27.19
CA MET A 74 -22.64 11.70 -26.88
C MET A 74 -22.75 13.17 -26.46
N GLU A 75 -23.48 13.98 -27.23
CA GLU A 75 -23.75 15.39 -26.90
C GLU A 75 -24.45 15.53 -25.55
N GLN A 76 -25.48 14.72 -25.29
CA GLN A 76 -26.21 14.72 -24.01
C GLN A 76 -25.31 14.36 -22.83
N ILE A 77 -24.41 13.38 -22.99
CA ILE A 77 -23.43 12.99 -21.95
C ILE A 77 -22.47 14.16 -21.69
N ALA A 78 -21.88 14.74 -22.74
CA ALA A 78 -20.96 15.86 -22.59
C ALA A 78 -21.61 17.08 -21.92
N GLU A 79 -22.82 17.45 -22.35
CA GLU A 79 -23.58 18.54 -21.76
C GLU A 79 -23.90 18.25 -20.28
N THR A 80 -24.37 17.04 -19.97
CA THR A 80 -24.73 16.65 -18.60
C THR A 80 -23.50 16.64 -17.68
N ILE A 81 -22.38 16.08 -18.12
CA ILE A 81 -21.14 16.07 -17.35
C ILE A 81 -20.66 17.50 -17.09
N SER A 82 -20.66 18.36 -18.11
CA SER A 82 -20.27 19.75 -17.98
C SER A 82 -21.15 20.50 -16.97
N GLN A 83 -22.48 20.48 -17.15
CA GLN A 83 -23.42 21.18 -16.28
C GLN A 83 -23.37 20.68 -14.83
N ARG A 84 -23.40 19.35 -14.64
CA ARG A 84 -23.38 18.75 -13.30
C ARG A 84 -22.04 18.93 -12.60
N SER A 85 -20.92 18.92 -13.33
CA SER A 85 -19.60 19.16 -12.74
C SER A 85 -19.51 20.54 -12.09
N TYR A 86 -20.04 21.58 -12.74
CA TYR A 86 -20.06 22.92 -12.17
C TYR A 86 -20.91 22.98 -10.90
N VAL A 87 -22.04 22.26 -10.86
CA VAL A 87 -22.92 22.22 -9.68
C VAL A 87 -22.28 21.46 -8.51
N VAL A 88 -21.62 20.33 -8.78
CA VAL A 88 -21.15 19.41 -7.73
C VAL A 88 -19.70 19.69 -7.31
N ALA A 89 -18.82 19.98 -8.26
CA ALA A 89 -17.40 20.25 -7.99
C ALA A 89 -17.09 21.76 -7.96
N GLY A 90 -17.95 22.60 -8.54
CA GLY A 90 -17.73 24.05 -8.57
C GLY A 90 -16.46 24.41 -9.34
N ALA A 91 -15.69 25.33 -8.78
CA ALA A 91 -14.45 25.81 -9.38
C ALA A 91 -13.28 24.80 -9.27
N THR A 92 -13.45 23.66 -8.59
CA THR A 92 -12.35 22.71 -8.42
C THR A 92 -12.06 21.91 -9.69
N TRP A 93 -13.02 21.79 -10.61
CA TRP A 93 -12.89 21.02 -11.85
C TRP A 93 -12.97 21.90 -13.09
N ALA A 94 -12.04 21.67 -14.01
CA ALA A 94 -12.13 22.10 -15.40
C ALA A 94 -12.19 20.84 -16.26
N ILE A 95 -13.41 20.43 -16.61
CA ILE A 95 -13.68 19.16 -17.27
C ILE A 95 -14.02 19.34 -18.75
N GLU A 96 -13.46 18.51 -19.60
CA GLU A 96 -13.78 18.42 -21.02
C GLU A 96 -14.14 16.98 -21.37
N THR A 97 -15.31 16.77 -21.98
CA THR A 97 -15.76 15.46 -22.43
C THR A 97 -15.66 15.38 -23.94
N VAL A 98 -14.94 14.39 -24.44
CA VAL A 98 -14.69 14.16 -25.87
C VAL A 98 -14.86 12.68 -26.21
N ARG A 99 -14.98 12.36 -27.50
CA ARG A 99 -14.94 10.97 -27.93
C ARG A 99 -13.57 10.36 -27.64
N CYS A 100 -13.59 9.09 -27.26
CA CYS A 100 -12.38 8.29 -27.19
C CYS A 100 -11.70 8.26 -28.57
N PRO A 101 -10.36 8.36 -28.64
CA PRO A 101 -9.63 8.12 -29.88
C PRO A 101 -9.95 6.75 -30.47
N ALA A 102 -9.99 6.67 -31.80
CA ALA A 102 -10.45 5.48 -32.54
C ALA A 102 -9.60 4.24 -32.22
N GLU A 103 -8.31 4.44 -31.97
CA GLU A 103 -7.35 3.38 -31.64
C GLU A 103 -7.68 2.66 -30.33
N LEU A 104 -8.33 3.35 -29.39
CA LEU A 104 -8.65 2.83 -28.04
C LEU A 104 -10.15 2.59 -27.84
N GLN A 105 -10.99 2.97 -28.81
CA GLN A 105 -12.44 2.96 -28.65
C GLN A 105 -12.98 1.58 -28.30
N ASN A 106 -12.53 0.54 -29.00
CA ASN A 106 -13.00 -0.83 -28.77
C ASN A 106 -12.59 -1.37 -27.40
N ASP A 107 -11.36 -1.11 -26.98
CA ASP A 107 -10.85 -1.53 -25.68
C ASP A 107 -11.63 -0.82 -24.57
N VAL A 108 -11.78 0.51 -24.64
CA VAL A 108 -12.54 1.29 -23.64
C VAL A 108 -14.01 0.87 -23.57
N ALA A 109 -14.65 0.60 -24.71
CA ALA A 109 -16.06 0.17 -24.75
C ALA A 109 -16.26 -1.24 -24.18
N THR A 110 -15.31 -2.15 -24.42
CA THR A 110 -15.42 -3.55 -24.00
C THR A 110 -15.00 -3.74 -22.55
N ASP A 111 -13.80 -3.26 -22.22
CA ASP A 111 -13.17 -3.35 -20.90
C ASP A 111 -12.07 -2.29 -20.74
N VAL A 112 -12.38 -1.25 -19.97
CA VAL A 112 -11.46 -0.16 -19.63
C VAL A 112 -10.17 -0.61 -18.94
N ASP A 113 -10.14 -1.83 -18.38
CA ASP A 113 -8.95 -2.37 -17.71
C ASP A 113 -7.86 -2.81 -18.70
N LEU A 114 -8.20 -3.01 -19.98
CA LEU A 114 -7.28 -3.37 -21.07
C LEU A 114 -6.33 -2.23 -21.45
N VAL A 115 -6.75 -0.97 -21.29
CA VAL A 115 -5.99 0.20 -21.73
C VAL A 115 -4.84 0.49 -20.76
N THR A 116 -3.61 0.52 -21.29
CA THR A 116 -2.41 0.84 -20.52
C THR A 116 -2.06 2.34 -20.59
N VAL A 117 -1.13 2.77 -19.74
CA VAL A 117 -0.61 4.16 -19.80
C VAL A 117 0.16 4.42 -21.09
N ASP A 118 0.84 3.40 -21.63
CA ASP A 118 1.61 3.52 -22.86
C ASP A 118 0.70 3.66 -24.09
N ASP A 119 -0.46 3.00 -24.09
CA ASP A 119 -1.48 3.17 -25.14
C ASP A 119 -2.02 4.61 -25.15
N VAL A 120 -2.36 5.15 -23.97
CA VAL A 120 -2.76 6.56 -23.83
C VAL A 120 -1.63 7.49 -24.29
N LYS A 121 -0.37 7.16 -23.98
CA LYS A 121 0.79 7.96 -24.39
C LYS A 121 0.96 7.98 -25.90
N ALA A 122 0.73 6.84 -26.57
CA ALA A 122 0.86 6.73 -28.02
C ALA A 122 -0.11 7.65 -28.77
N VAL A 123 -1.31 7.86 -28.21
CA VAL A 123 -2.37 8.64 -28.87
C VAL A 123 -2.46 10.08 -28.34
N ALA A 124 -2.09 10.32 -27.08
CA ALA A 124 -2.27 11.61 -26.42
C ALA A 124 -1.14 11.98 -25.45
N GLU A 125 0.13 11.92 -25.90
CA GLU A 125 1.30 12.24 -25.05
C GLU A 125 1.20 13.60 -24.36
N ALA A 126 0.77 14.64 -25.08
CA ALA A 126 0.65 16.00 -24.54
C ALA A 126 -0.36 16.10 -23.39
N MET A 127 -1.45 15.35 -23.46
CA MET A 127 -2.49 15.31 -22.43
C MET A 127 -1.91 14.80 -21.11
N LEU A 128 -1.10 13.74 -21.16
CA LEU A 128 -0.47 13.18 -19.97
C LEU A 128 0.53 14.14 -19.28
N LYS A 129 0.97 15.20 -19.96
CA LYS A 129 1.86 16.23 -19.40
C LYS A 129 1.09 17.42 -18.84
N ASN A 130 0.00 17.80 -19.51
CA ASN A 130 -0.72 19.05 -19.26
C ASN A 130 -1.94 18.86 -18.35
N ASP A 131 -2.56 17.69 -18.39
CA ASP A 131 -3.82 17.44 -17.70
C ASP A 131 -3.55 16.73 -16.37
N ASP A 132 -4.47 16.89 -15.42
CA ASP A 132 -4.35 16.28 -14.09
C ASP A 132 -4.97 14.87 -14.08
N LYS A 133 -6.10 14.67 -14.78
CA LYS A 133 -6.87 13.41 -14.78
C LYS A 133 -7.40 13.06 -16.17
N LEU A 134 -7.45 11.76 -16.46
CA LEU A 134 -8.19 11.19 -17.58
C LEU A 134 -9.19 10.17 -17.06
N PHE A 135 -10.43 10.24 -17.53
CA PHE A 135 -11.44 9.20 -17.34
C PHE A 135 -11.67 8.47 -18.65
N LEU A 136 -11.58 7.14 -18.60
CA LEU A 136 -12.10 6.26 -19.64
C LEU A 136 -13.54 5.91 -19.26
N LEU A 137 -14.50 6.25 -20.11
CA LEU A 137 -15.93 5.98 -19.90
C LEU A 137 -16.42 5.09 -21.04
N GLY A 138 -16.56 3.79 -20.76
CA GLY A 138 -17.15 2.81 -21.66
C GLY A 138 -18.65 2.67 -21.42
N ILE A 139 -19.43 2.67 -22.49
CA ILE A 139 -20.88 2.43 -22.45
C ILE A 139 -21.19 1.27 -23.37
N ARG A 140 -21.62 0.16 -22.78
CA ARG A 140 -22.00 -1.06 -23.50
C ARG A 140 -23.49 -1.32 -23.36
N THR A 141 -24.15 -1.66 -24.46
CA THR A 141 -25.54 -2.05 -24.49
C THR A 141 -25.65 -3.55 -24.27
N GLU A 142 -26.50 -3.95 -23.32
CA GLU A 142 -26.82 -5.34 -23.01
C GLU A 142 -28.34 -5.57 -23.17
N MET A 143 -28.78 -6.83 -23.17
CA MET A 143 -30.20 -7.19 -23.40
C MET A 143 -31.22 -6.53 -22.44
N THR A 144 -30.75 -5.98 -21.32
CA THR A 144 -31.59 -5.53 -20.19
C THR A 144 -31.27 -4.10 -19.77
N GLY A 145 -30.56 -3.35 -20.60
CA GLY A 145 -30.09 -1.99 -20.32
C GLY A 145 -28.64 -1.81 -20.75
N SER A 146 -28.01 -0.74 -20.30
CA SER A 146 -26.61 -0.44 -20.57
C SER A 146 -25.75 -0.65 -19.33
N VAL A 147 -24.48 -0.99 -19.54
CA VAL A 147 -23.45 -0.98 -18.51
C VAL A 147 -22.53 0.18 -18.79
N ILE A 148 -22.39 1.05 -17.79
CA ILE A 148 -21.44 2.16 -17.81
C ILE A 148 -20.25 1.73 -16.97
N THR A 149 -19.06 1.70 -17.56
CA THR A 149 -17.81 1.40 -16.87
C THR A 149 -16.90 2.62 -16.95
N VAL A 150 -16.31 3.00 -15.82
CA VAL A 150 -15.40 4.14 -15.73
C VAL A 150 -14.11 3.77 -15.04
N ARG A 151 -12.99 4.31 -15.52
CA ARG A 151 -11.69 4.17 -14.88
C ARG A 151 -10.92 5.49 -14.93
N GLU A 152 -10.33 5.87 -13.82
CA GLU A 152 -9.51 7.08 -13.71
C GLU A 152 -8.01 6.74 -13.87
N LEU A 153 -7.35 7.47 -14.76
CA LEU A 153 -5.89 7.64 -14.77
C LEU A 153 -5.54 8.99 -14.15
N ASP A 154 -4.73 8.95 -13.09
CA ASP A 154 -4.10 10.17 -12.58
C ASP A 154 -2.86 10.47 -13.44
N CYS A 155 -2.96 11.44 -14.36
CA CYS A 155 -1.91 11.81 -15.30
C CYS A 155 -0.62 12.29 -14.60
N ARG A 156 -0.74 12.83 -13.38
CA ARG A 156 0.41 13.30 -12.60
C ARG A 156 1.22 12.18 -11.98
N SER A 157 0.58 11.12 -11.51
CA SER A 157 1.24 9.95 -10.91
C SER A 157 1.45 8.83 -11.93
N ARG A 158 0.71 8.82 -13.04
CA ARG A 158 0.62 7.73 -14.03
C ARG A 158 0.13 6.42 -13.42
N VAL A 159 -0.82 6.53 -12.48
CA VAL A 159 -1.42 5.39 -11.78
C VAL A 159 -2.90 5.29 -12.14
N TRP A 160 -3.31 4.10 -12.57
CA TRP A 160 -4.72 3.75 -12.75
C TRP A 160 -5.39 3.49 -11.41
N ARG A 161 -6.65 3.90 -11.30
CA ARG A 161 -7.53 3.52 -10.20
C ARG A 161 -8.36 2.28 -10.58
N PRO A 162 -8.92 1.57 -9.58
CA PRO A 162 -9.87 0.50 -9.86
C PRO A 162 -11.03 0.99 -10.73
N SER A 163 -11.45 0.18 -11.68
CA SER A 163 -12.63 0.44 -12.51
C SER A 163 -13.91 0.36 -11.66
N LEU A 164 -14.93 1.10 -12.10
CA LEU A 164 -16.27 1.11 -11.50
C LEU A 164 -17.28 0.83 -12.61
N SER A 165 -18.21 -0.09 -12.36
CA SER A 165 -19.31 -0.39 -13.28
C SER A 165 -20.68 -0.12 -12.66
N ARG A 166 -21.60 0.41 -13.46
CA ARG A 166 -22.99 0.67 -13.09
C ARG A 166 -23.92 0.15 -14.18
N ARG A 167 -25.02 -0.51 -13.78
CA ARG A 167 -26.05 -0.97 -14.72
C ARG A 167 -27.21 0.02 -14.75
N VAL A 168 -27.63 0.39 -15.96
CA VAL A 168 -28.65 1.39 -16.23
C VAL A 168 -29.73 0.79 -17.12
N VAL A 169 -30.93 0.63 -16.58
CA VAL A 169 -32.05 0.03 -17.33
C VAL A 169 -32.76 1.06 -18.22
N GLN A 170 -32.81 2.33 -17.80
CA GLN A 170 -33.46 3.40 -18.57
C GLN A 170 -32.44 4.20 -19.38
N PRO A 171 -32.50 4.20 -20.72
CA PRO A 171 -31.54 4.93 -21.56
C PRO A 171 -31.45 6.43 -21.25
N ALA A 172 -32.58 7.06 -20.94
CA ALA A 172 -32.62 8.49 -20.58
C ALA A 172 -31.81 8.84 -19.31
N ARG A 173 -31.46 7.86 -18.46
CA ARG A 173 -30.62 8.06 -17.29
C ARG A 173 -29.13 7.96 -17.59
N ILE A 174 -28.72 7.46 -18.75
CA ILE A 174 -27.30 7.23 -19.10
C ILE A 174 -26.45 8.50 -18.88
N PRO A 175 -26.83 9.71 -19.35
CA PRO A 175 -26.02 10.91 -19.12
C PRO A 175 -25.82 11.25 -17.64
N HIS A 176 -26.85 11.08 -16.80
CA HIS A 176 -26.75 11.35 -15.37
C HIS A 176 -25.94 10.27 -14.63
N GLU A 177 -26.12 9.00 -14.99
CA GLU A 177 -25.35 7.90 -14.42
C GLU A 177 -23.88 7.93 -14.86
N ALA A 178 -23.59 8.39 -16.09
CA ALA A 178 -22.24 8.66 -16.57
C ALA A 178 -21.54 9.72 -15.71
N PHE A 179 -22.21 10.85 -15.46
CA PHE A 179 -21.67 11.87 -14.55
C PHE A 179 -21.45 11.33 -13.14
N ALA A 180 -22.44 10.62 -12.58
CA ALA A 180 -22.33 10.04 -11.24
C ALA A 180 -21.18 9.02 -11.17
N ALA A 181 -20.96 8.23 -12.22
CA ALA A 181 -19.83 7.31 -12.31
C ALA A 181 -18.48 8.07 -12.29
N VAL A 182 -18.35 9.15 -13.08
CA VAL A 182 -17.14 10.00 -13.09
C VAL A 182 -16.89 10.65 -11.73
N ALA A 183 -17.94 11.20 -11.10
CA ALA A 183 -17.87 11.78 -9.76
C ALA A 183 -17.44 10.76 -8.70
N ASP A 184 -18.02 9.56 -8.74
CA ASP A 184 -17.64 8.49 -7.85
C ASP A 184 -16.20 8.02 -8.08
N ALA A 185 -15.78 7.89 -9.33
CA ALA A 185 -14.43 7.42 -9.69
C ALA A 185 -13.34 8.40 -9.29
N PHE A 186 -13.63 9.71 -9.36
CA PHE A 186 -12.67 10.79 -9.09
C PHE A 186 -11.98 10.64 -7.73
N SER A 187 -10.66 10.60 -7.74
CA SER A 187 -9.81 10.46 -6.55
C SER A 187 -9.02 11.76 -6.34
N PRO A 188 -9.30 12.52 -5.26
CA PRO A 188 -8.50 13.69 -4.91
C PRO A 188 -7.02 13.35 -4.74
N LEU A 189 -6.18 14.36 -4.93
CA LEU A 189 -4.73 14.24 -4.86
C LEU A 189 -4.13 15.39 -4.06
N GLY A 190 -3.06 15.09 -3.34
CA GLY A 190 -2.23 16.07 -2.67
C GLY A 190 -0.76 15.90 -2.99
N ARG A 191 0.02 16.95 -2.73
CA ARG A 191 1.48 16.90 -2.80
C ARG A 191 2.03 16.66 -1.41
N ILE A 192 2.91 15.65 -1.28
CA ILE A 192 3.58 15.38 -0.01
C ILE A 192 4.76 16.34 0.16
N GLU A 193 4.71 17.09 1.25
CA GLU A 193 5.70 18.04 1.73
C GLU A 193 6.27 17.58 3.09
N MET A 194 7.47 18.06 3.42
CA MET A 194 8.16 17.78 4.70
C MET A 194 8.09 16.30 5.18
N PRO A 195 8.47 15.33 4.34
CA PRO A 195 8.35 13.91 4.70
C PRO A 195 9.31 13.56 5.84
N ARG A 196 8.75 13.05 6.94
CA ARG A 196 9.48 12.43 8.06
C ARG A 196 9.19 10.91 8.06
N ILE A 197 9.77 10.19 9.03
CA ILE A 197 9.62 8.73 9.11
C ILE A 197 8.17 8.31 9.40
N ARG A 198 7.46 9.04 10.27
CA ARG A 198 6.10 8.72 10.73
C ARG A 198 5.08 9.84 10.49
N GLU A 199 5.51 10.95 9.91
CA GLU A 199 4.69 12.15 9.73
C GLU A 199 4.96 12.74 8.35
N ALA A 200 3.96 13.34 7.74
CA ALA A 200 4.09 14.07 6.50
C ALA A 200 3.04 15.18 6.42
N GLN A 201 3.36 16.25 5.68
CA GLN A 201 2.38 17.26 5.31
C GLN A 201 1.86 16.98 3.91
N VAL A 202 0.56 17.09 3.71
CA VAL A 202 -0.05 16.91 2.39
C VAL A 202 -0.79 18.19 2.01
N ARG A 203 -0.37 18.82 0.92
CA ARG A 203 -1.02 20.00 0.36
C ARG A 203 -2.03 19.58 -0.69
N ILE A 204 -3.30 19.90 -0.50
CA ILE A 204 -4.41 19.46 -1.34
C ILE A 204 -4.42 20.24 -2.66
N ARG A 205 -4.58 19.53 -3.79
CA ARG A 205 -4.77 20.15 -5.11
C ARG A 205 -6.16 20.76 -5.19
N ALA A 206 -6.26 21.98 -5.69
CA ALA A 206 -7.52 22.75 -5.74
C ALA A 206 -8.18 23.00 -4.35
N GLY A 207 -7.46 22.75 -3.23
CA GLY A 207 -8.03 22.84 -1.89
C GLY A 207 -8.53 24.24 -1.49
N GLY A 208 -7.96 25.29 -2.06
CA GLY A 208 -8.41 26.67 -1.87
C GLY A 208 -9.61 27.07 -2.73
N LEU A 209 -10.06 26.20 -3.65
CA LEU A 209 -11.25 26.37 -4.48
C LEU A 209 -12.47 25.61 -3.95
N ILE A 210 -12.30 24.81 -2.89
CA ILE A 210 -13.37 24.04 -2.28
C ILE A 210 -14.24 24.99 -1.46
N THR A 211 -15.51 25.10 -1.83
CA THR A 211 -16.50 25.95 -1.14
C THR A 211 -17.58 25.14 -0.43
N ASP A 212 -17.64 23.83 -0.65
CA ASP A 212 -18.63 22.92 -0.09
C ASP A 212 -17.95 21.59 0.31
N ASP A 213 -18.29 21.07 1.48
CA ASP A 213 -17.81 19.79 2.02
C ASP A 213 -18.30 18.58 1.21
N SER A 214 -19.36 18.76 0.40
CA SER A 214 -19.85 17.75 -0.53
C SER A 214 -19.03 17.63 -1.83
N SER A 215 -18.09 18.56 -2.06
CA SER A 215 -17.26 18.57 -3.27
C SER A 215 -16.49 17.26 -3.42
N PRO A 216 -16.48 16.63 -4.61
CA PRO A 216 -15.66 15.44 -4.87
C PRO A 216 -14.15 15.67 -4.69
N SER A 217 -13.70 16.93 -4.70
CA SER A 217 -12.30 17.31 -4.45
C SER A 217 -11.96 17.42 -2.97
N GLN A 218 -12.94 17.38 -2.08
CA GLN A 218 -12.72 17.36 -0.64
C GLN A 218 -12.09 16.03 -0.24
N ILE A 219 -11.01 16.13 0.54
CA ILE A 219 -10.44 14.99 1.27
C ILE A 219 -11.02 15.09 2.67
N HIS A 220 -11.71 14.07 3.15
CA HIS A 220 -12.31 14.04 4.50
C HIS A 220 -11.32 13.48 5.52
N ASP A 221 -11.53 13.75 6.81
CA ASP A 221 -10.55 13.39 7.86
C ASP A 221 -10.39 11.87 8.05
N HIS A 222 -11.40 11.09 7.68
CA HIS A 222 -11.37 9.62 7.70
C HIS A 222 -10.80 9.01 6.41
N ASP A 223 -10.45 9.82 5.41
CA ASP A 223 -9.85 9.32 4.18
C ASP A 223 -8.43 8.80 4.44
N ILE A 224 -8.12 7.69 3.77
CA ILE A 224 -6.78 7.14 3.75
C ILE A 224 -6.06 7.59 2.50
N LEU A 225 -4.81 8.01 2.64
CA LEU A 225 -3.98 8.46 1.52
C LEU A 225 -2.93 7.41 1.15
N LEU A 226 -2.83 7.15 -0.14
CA LEU A 226 -1.85 6.28 -0.79
C LEU A 226 -0.67 7.13 -1.28
N PRO A 227 0.53 7.01 -0.69
CA PRO A 227 1.70 7.75 -1.11
C PRO A 227 2.34 7.14 -2.36
N ILE A 228 2.68 8.02 -3.29
CA ILE A 228 3.29 7.70 -4.59
C ILE A 228 4.55 8.54 -4.77
N ILE A 229 5.63 7.89 -5.17
CA ILE A 229 6.88 8.54 -5.54
C ILE A 229 6.99 8.49 -7.06
N ARG A 230 7.10 9.66 -7.69
CA ARG A 230 7.38 9.81 -9.12
C ARG A 230 8.77 10.40 -9.29
N ARG A 231 9.69 9.60 -9.84
CA ARG A 231 11.03 10.00 -10.25
C ARG A 231 11.04 10.37 -11.72
N ASN A 232 11.42 11.60 -11.99
CA ASN A 232 11.45 12.19 -13.32
C ASN A 232 12.88 12.31 -13.85
N ASP A 233 12.99 12.28 -15.17
CA ASP A 233 14.18 12.61 -15.92
C ASP A 233 14.44 14.12 -15.98
N ARG A 234 15.31 14.57 -16.90
CA ARG A 234 15.62 16.00 -17.08
C ARG A 234 14.52 16.77 -17.79
N LEU A 235 13.67 16.10 -18.55
CA LEU A 235 12.55 16.69 -19.30
C LEU A 235 11.25 16.71 -18.47
N GLY A 236 11.27 16.11 -17.27
CA GLY A 236 10.11 16.02 -16.38
C GLY A 236 9.26 14.77 -16.61
N GLU A 237 9.67 13.88 -17.52
CA GLU A 237 8.99 12.61 -17.76
C GLU A 237 9.37 11.58 -16.70
N PRO A 238 8.46 10.68 -16.31
CA PRO A 238 8.81 9.59 -15.43
C PRO A 238 9.90 8.72 -16.04
N MET A 239 10.91 8.38 -15.25
CA MET A 239 11.89 7.37 -15.63
C MET A 239 11.22 6.00 -15.79
N VAL A 240 11.87 5.05 -16.48
CA VAL A 240 11.44 3.64 -16.48
C VAL A 240 11.38 3.13 -15.03
N ALA A 241 10.23 2.58 -14.63
CA ALA A 241 9.93 2.23 -13.23
C ALA A 241 10.13 3.40 -12.22
N GLY A 242 10.05 4.64 -12.70
CA GLY A 242 10.20 5.85 -11.90
C GLY A 242 8.94 6.18 -11.08
N VAL A 243 7.79 5.62 -11.45
CA VAL A 243 6.54 5.71 -10.69
C VAL A 243 6.46 4.52 -9.75
N GLN A 244 6.32 4.82 -8.47
CA GLN A 244 6.26 3.82 -7.42
C GLN A 244 5.14 4.19 -6.44
N VAL A 245 4.05 3.44 -6.50
CA VAL A 245 3.11 3.34 -5.37
C VAL A 245 3.86 2.62 -4.26
N ILE A 246 3.98 3.24 -3.10
CA ILE A 246 4.81 2.71 -2.03
C ILE A 246 4.04 1.55 -1.37
N PRO A 247 4.50 0.28 -1.50
CA PRO A 247 3.76 -0.86 -0.99
C PRO A 247 3.64 -0.80 0.53
N TRP A 248 2.56 -1.38 1.07
CA TRP A 248 2.33 -1.49 2.52
C TRP A 248 2.47 -0.16 3.27
N THR A 249 2.12 0.95 2.61
CA THR A 249 2.28 2.29 3.15
C THR A 249 1.03 3.10 2.89
N PHE A 250 0.44 3.61 3.96
CA PHE A 250 -0.76 4.45 3.96
C PHE A 250 -0.57 5.62 4.90
N MET A 251 -1.35 6.68 4.72
CA MET A 251 -1.34 7.82 5.62
C MET A 251 -2.75 8.11 6.13
N THR A 252 -2.88 8.32 7.43
CA THR A 252 -4.11 8.80 8.09
C THR A 252 -3.99 10.30 8.33
N ILE A 253 -5.09 11.02 8.35
CA ILE A 253 -5.13 12.47 8.60
C ILE A 253 -5.31 12.69 10.10
N ASN A 254 -4.43 13.49 10.71
CA ASN A 254 -4.52 13.82 12.13
C ASN A 254 -5.14 15.22 12.33
N GLU A 255 -4.67 16.19 11.54
CA GLU A 255 -5.08 17.60 11.67
C GLU A 255 -5.18 18.24 10.28
N ARG A 256 -6.06 19.26 10.18
CA ARG A 256 -6.27 20.06 8.97
C ARG A 256 -6.08 21.53 9.26
N HIS A 257 -5.31 22.20 8.40
CA HIS A 257 -5.14 23.65 8.39
C HIS A 257 -5.42 24.17 6.99
N GLY A 258 -6.68 24.53 6.72
CA GLY A 258 -7.12 24.91 5.37
C GLY A 258 -6.85 23.80 4.35
N ALA A 259 -6.07 24.11 3.31
CA ALA A 259 -5.70 23.17 2.25
C ALA A 259 -4.46 22.30 2.57
N VAL A 260 -3.97 22.32 3.82
CA VAL A 260 -2.83 21.50 4.27
C VAL A 260 -3.28 20.51 5.33
N LEU A 261 -2.93 19.24 5.13
CA LEU A 261 -3.19 18.13 6.04
C LEU A 261 -1.91 17.73 6.77
N GLN A 262 -1.98 17.53 8.08
CA GLN A 262 -0.95 16.82 8.84
C GLN A 262 -1.33 15.34 8.88
N CYS A 263 -0.46 14.49 8.34
CA CYS A 263 -0.73 13.07 8.21
C CYS A 263 0.25 12.22 9.01
N ARG A 264 -0.23 11.12 9.58
CA ARG A 264 0.60 10.06 10.16
C ARG A 264 0.86 8.98 9.12
N VAL A 265 2.12 8.58 8.97
CA VAL A 265 2.55 7.57 7.99
C VAL A 265 2.61 6.21 8.66
N HIS A 266 1.83 5.27 8.13
CA HIS A 266 1.80 3.86 8.53
C HIS A 266 2.49 3.04 7.45
N SER A 267 3.71 2.57 7.71
CA SER A 267 4.45 1.76 6.74
C SER A 267 4.99 0.47 7.32
N GLY A 268 4.98 -0.60 6.55
CA GLY A 268 5.78 -1.82 6.79
C GLY A 268 7.29 -1.63 6.61
N MET A 269 7.73 -0.46 6.13
CA MET A 269 9.13 -0.14 5.82
C MET A 269 9.72 0.90 6.80
N HIS A 270 11.05 0.87 6.98
CA HIS A 270 11.75 1.76 7.91
C HIS A 270 11.84 3.23 7.45
N SER A 271 11.79 3.50 6.14
CA SER A 271 11.78 4.86 5.57
C SER A 271 11.01 4.88 4.25
N ALA A 272 9.68 4.81 4.36
CA ALA A 272 8.80 4.60 3.21
C ALA A 272 8.86 5.77 2.21
N LEU A 273 8.75 7.00 2.73
CA LEU A 273 8.69 8.19 1.88
C LEU A 273 10.09 8.59 1.38
N GLY A 274 11.18 8.27 2.08
CA GLY A 274 12.54 8.70 1.74
C GLY A 274 12.80 10.22 1.90
N GLY A 275 13.89 10.73 1.32
CA GLY A 275 14.38 12.12 1.46
C GLY A 275 13.49 13.22 0.85
N ARG A 276 13.91 14.49 0.89
CA ARG A 276 13.05 15.64 0.46
C ARG A 276 12.59 15.54 -1.00
N SER A 277 11.39 16.06 -1.26
CA SER A 277 10.86 16.23 -2.63
C SER A 277 11.73 17.22 -3.42
N SER A 278 11.88 16.99 -4.73
CA SER A 278 12.63 17.85 -5.65
C SER A 278 11.90 17.94 -7.00
N SER A 279 12.43 18.70 -7.96
CA SER A 279 11.91 18.71 -9.34
C SER A 279 12.00 17.33 -10.00
N ARG A 280 13.00 16.52 -9.63
CA ARG A 280 13.20 15.16 -10.13
C ARG A 280 12.52 14.09 -9.30
N THR A 281 12.12 14.38 -8.06
CA THR A 281 11.43 13.42 -7.19
C THR A 281 10.19 14.09 -6.61
N VAL A 282 9.06 13.85 -7.25
CA VAL A 282 7.77 14.34 -6.80
C VAL A 282 7.12 13.27 -5.93
N LYS A 283 6.50 13.69 -4.83
CA LYS A 283 5.74 12.81 -3.95
C LYS A 283 4.30 13.26 -3.91
N LEU A 284 3.40 12.34 -4.18
CA LEU A 284 1.97 12.57 -4.28
C LEU A 284 1.24 11.68 -3.28
N ALA A 285 0.06 12.12 -2.87
CA ALA A 285 -0.85 11.38 -2.01
C ALA A 285 -2.18 11.29 -2.74
N LEU A 286 -2.62 10.08 -3.11
CA LEU A 286 -3.95 9.86 -3.69
C LEU A 286 -4.90 9.32 -2.63
N VAL A 287 -6.16 9.73 -2.66
CA VAL A 287 -7.18 9.14 -1.78
C VAL A 287 -7.40 7.66 -2.17
N ALA A 288 -7.29 6.77 -1.19
CA ALA A 288 -7.47 5.34 -1.35
C ALA A 288 -8.97 4.99 -1.29
N LYS A 289 -9.62 4.92 -2.45
CA LYS A 289 -11.01 4.47 -2.56
C LYS A 289 -11.13 2.95 -2.46
N SER A 290 -11.49 2.46 -1.27
CA SER A 290 -11.80 1.05 -1.04
C SER A 290 -13.21 0.70 -1.54
N ARG A 291 -13.30 -0.17 -2.54
CA ARG A 291 -14.56 -0.54 -3.21
C ARG A 291 -15.08 -1.92 -2.82
N GLY A 292 -14.19 -2.88 -2.57
CA GLY A 292 -14.56 -4.23 -2.15
C GLY A 292 -14.92 -4.29 -0.67
N GLU A 293 -15.62 -5.33 -0.23
CA GLU A 293 -15.90 -5.55 1.20
C GLU A 293 -14.74 -6.26 1.93
N SER A 294 -13.87 -6.90 1.16
CA SER A 294 -12.73 -7.65 1.65
C SER A 294 -11.55 -7.61 0.66
N THR A 295 -10.39 -8.05 1.16
CA THR A 295 -9.18 -8.29 0.38
C THR A 295 -8.63 -9.65 0.75
N PHE A 296 -8.29 -10.47 -0.23
CA PHE A 296 -7.58 -11.71 0.02
C PHE A 296 -6.09 -11.45 0.21
N LEU A 297 -5.55 -11.82 1.37
CA LEU A 297 -4.10 -11.79 1.64
C LEU A 297 -3.49 -13.15 1.28
N ARG A 298 -2.59 -13.17 0.30
CA ARG A 298 -1.72 -14.30 -0.04
C ARG A 298 -0.38 -14.18 0.66
N VAL A 299 -0.01 -15.20 1.42
CA VAL A 299 1.31 -15.35 2.03
C VAL A 299 2.08 -16.44 1.29
N GLN A 300 3.27 -16.09 0.80
CA GLN A 300 4.11 -17.01 0.03
C GLN A 300 5.59 -16.85 0.38
N THR A 301 6.42 -17.81 -0.05
CA THR A 301 7.88 -17.75 0.14
C THR A 301 8.52 -16.64 -0.69
N ARG A 302 9.73 -16.24 -0.28
CA ARG A 302 10.55 -15.20 -0.93
C ARG A 302 11.51 -15.77 -1.98
N ASP A 303 11.16 -16.88 -2.61
CA ASP A 303 12.03 -17.61 -3.54
C ASP A 303 11.69 -17.30 -5.00
N GLU A 304 12.56 -17.71 -5.95
CA GLU A 304 12.30 -17.55 -7.40
C GLU A 304 11.03 -18.29 -7.86
N SER A 305 10.67 -19.36 -7.16
CA SER A 305 9.39 -20.06 -7.30
C SER A 305 8.62 -19.95 -5.99
N PRO A 306 7.75 -18.92 -5.83
CA PRO A 306 7.04 -18.70 -4.58
C PRO A 306 6.08 -19.84 -4.27
N LEU A 307 6.23 -20.42 -3.08
CA LEU A 307 5.33 -21.45 -2.57
C LEU A 307 4.30 -20.84 -1.62
N PRO A 308 3.03 -21.28 -1.67
CA PRO A 308 2.02 -20.83 -0.71
C PRO A 308 2.37 -21.29 0.70
N LEU A 309 2.18 -20.40 1.69
CA LEU A 309 2.50 -20.66 3.10
C LEU A 309 1.22 -20.80 3.93
N GLY A 310 0.80 -22.04 4.15
CA GLY A 310 -0.40 -22.38 4.93
C GLY A 310 -0.14 -22.49 6.44
N GLY A 311 -1.16 -22.17 7.24
CA GLY A 311 -1.11 -22.24 8.71
C GLY A 311 -0.50 -21.02 9.41
N TYR A 312 -0.21 -19.94 8.68
CA TYR A 312 0.39 -18.72 9.21
C TYR A 312 -0.69 -17.86 9.87
N GLU A 313 -0.43 -17.39 11.09
CA GLU A 313 -1.37 -16.61 11.90
C GLU A 313 -1.38 -15.16 11.44
N ILE A 314 -2.56 -14.65 11.11
CA ILE A 314 -2.74 -13.25 10.72
C ILE A 314 -3.48 -12.53 11.84
N HIS A 315 -2.80 -11.58 12.48
CA HIS A 315 -3.44 -10.69 13.43
C HIS A 315 -3.69 -9.33 12.78
N ALA A 316 -4.82 -8.70 13.08
CA ALA A 316 -5.07 -7.31 12.73
C ALA A 316 -4.89 -6.44 13.98
N LYS A 317 -4.23 -5.29 13.81
CA LYS A 317 -4.16 -4.23 14.80
C LYS A 317 -4.77 -2.96 14.23
N ASP A 318 -5.64 -2.34 15.01
CA ASP A 318 -6.13 -1.00 14.71
C ASP A 318 -5.04 0.04 15.06
N PRO A 319 -4.70 0.96 14.14
CA PRO A 319 -3.65 1.95 14.35
C PRO A 319 -3.99 3.03 15.40
N GLU A 320 -5.26 3.23 15.71
CA GLU A 320 -5.75 4.22 16.69
C GLU A 320 -5.99 3.60 18.06
N THR A 321 -6.74 2.49 18.13
CA THR A 321 -7.09 1.87 19.41
C THR A 321 -6.04 0.90 19.92
N GLU A 322 -5.07 0.54 19.08
CA GLU A 322 -4.04 -0.45 19.34
C GLU A 322 -4.53 -1.85 19.72
N LYS A 323 -5.84 -2.12 19.60
CA LYS A 323 -6.42 -3.44 19.85
C LYS A 323 -5.92 -4.43 18.80
N SER A 324 -5.47 -5.59 19.25
CA SER A 324 -5.03 -6.69 18.39
C SER A 324 -6.05 -7.82 18.45
N GLU A 325 -6.47 -8.28 17.28
CA GLU A 325 -7.34 -9.45 17.10
C GLU A 325 -6.66 -10.48 16.21
N LEU A 326 -6.90 -11.77 16.46
CA LEU A 326 -6.51 -12.84 15.56
C LEU A 326 -7.62 -12.99 14.50
N LEU A 327 -7.30 -12.73 13.23
CA LEU A 327 -8.25 -12.92 12.14
C LEU A 327 -8.40 -14.40 11.78
N GLY A 328 -7.29 -15.14 11.81
CA GLY A 328 -7.28 -16.55 11.46
C GLY A 328 -5.90 -17.03 11.02
N LYS A 329 -5.90 -18.19 10.36
CA LYS A 329 -4.72 -18.81 9.78
C LYS A 329 -4.88 -18.92 8.27
N THR A 330 -3.79 -18.75 7.53
CA THR A 330 -3.80 -18.97 6.08
C THR A 330 -4.18 -20.42 5.75
N ASP A 331 -4.96 -20.61 4.69
CA ASP A 331 -5.33 -21.93 4.18
C ASP A 331 -4.16 -22.63 3.47
N TRP A 332 -4.40 -23.80 2.88
CA TRP A 332 -3.39 -24.56 2.13
C TRP A 332 -2.86 -23.82 0.88
N ARG A 333 -3.57 -22.78 0.41
CA ARG A 333 -3.17 -21.89 -0.70
C ARG A 333 -2.38 -20.68 -0.19
N GLY A 334 -2.13 -20.59 1.11
CA GLY A 334 -1.51 -19.44 1.75
C GLY A 334 -2.43 -18.22 1.82
N MET A 335 -3.74 -18.41 1.71
CA MET A 335 -4.72 -17.33 1.59
C MET A 335 -5.50 -17.12 2.89
N LEU A 336 -5.83 -15.86 3.18
CA LEU A 336 -6.83 -15.49 4.19
C LEU A 336 -7.63 -14.28 3.68
N GLU A 337 -8.95 -14.34 3.84
CA GLU A 337 -9.81 -13.17 3.57
C GLU A 337 -9.73 -12.16 4.72
N VAL A 338 -9.44 -10.90 4.38
CA VAL A 338 -9.41 -9.77 5.32
C VAL A 338 -10.61 -8.88 5.03
N VAL A 339 -11.62 -8.95 5.90
CA VAL A 339 -12.84 -8.14 5.80
C VAL A 339 -12.61 -6.73 6.35
N LYS A 340 -13.34 -5.74 5.84
CA LYS A 340 -13.36 -4.38 6.39
C LYS A 340 -13.68 -4.36 7.90
N ALA A 341 -13.04 -3.42 8.62
CA ALA A 341 -13.36 -3.10 10.03
C ALA A 341 -14.23 -1.84 10.08
N GLU A 342 -14.63 -1.44 11.29
CA GLU A 342 -15.09 -0.08 11.56
C GLU A 342 -14.06 0.97 11.08
N GLY A 343 -12.77 0.74 11.34
CA GLY A 343 -11.68 1.59 10.88
C GLY A 343 -11.26 1.29 9.43
N PRO A 344 -10.91 2.33 8.63
CA PRO A 344 -10.56 2.16 7.21
C PRO A 344 -9.17 1.53 7.00
N LEU A 345 -8.26 1.63 7.97
CA LEU A 345 -6.90 1.10 7.92
C LEU A 345 -6.67 0.04 9.00
N ARG A 346 -6.13 -1.12 8.61
CA ARG A 346 -5.68 -2.18 9.53
C ARG A 346 -4.17 -2.39 9.36
N ILE A 347 -3.48 -2.77 10.43
CA ILE A 347 -2.09 -3.24 10.37
C ILE A 347 -2.09 -4.74 10.58
N LEU A 348 -1.82 -5.50 9.52
CA LEU A 348 -1.75 -6.96 9.57
C LEU A 348 -0.36 -7.41 10.04
N TYR A 349 -0.33 -8.36 10.97
CA TYR A 349 0.88 -9.00 11.48
C TYR A 349 0.86 -10.45 11.05
N VAL A 350 1.78 -10.81 10.15
CA VAL A 350 1.97 -12.19 9.71
C VAL A 350 2.89 -12.89 10.69
N ARG A 351 2.38 -13.89 11.40
CA ARG A 351 3.10 -14.64 12.43
C ARG A 351 3.17 -16.12 12.09
N ASN A 352 4.20 -16.76 12.62
CA ASN A 352 4.35 -18.20 12.61
C ASN A 352 4.90 -18.61 13.98
N GLY A 353 4.05 -19.25 14.80
CA GLY A 353 4.31 -19.48 16.22
C GLY A 353 4.58 -18.18 16.98
N GLY A 354 5.63 -18.15 17.80
CA GLY A 354 5.99 -16.95 18.57
C GLY A 354 6.46 -15.76 17.73
N ARG A 355 6.83 -15.96 16.45
CA ARG A 355 7.60 -14.99 15.66
C ARG A 355 6.74 -14.15 14.73
N LEU A 356 7.06 -12.85 14.66
CA LEU A 356 6.57 -11.93 13.64
C LEU A 356 7.45 -12.00 12.38
N LEU A 357 6.81 -12.15 11.22
CA LEU A 357 7.47 -12.23 9.91
C LEU A 357 7.27 -10.98 9.06
N ALA A 358 6.07 -10.40 9.10
CA ALA A 358 5.78 -9.17 8.36
C ALA A 358 4.75 -8.30 9.11
N ARG A 359 4.89 -6.99 8.93
CA ARG A 359 3.94 -5.97 9.38
C ARG A 359 3.44 -5.20 8.15
N LEU A 360 2.15 -5.28 7.88
CA LEU A 360 1.53 -4.89 6.62
C LEU A 360 0.34 -3.95 6.88
N PRO A 361 0.55 -2.63 6.84
CA PRO A 361 -0.57 -1.69 6.71
C PRO A 361 -1.40 -2.03 5.46
N THR A 362 -2.72 -2.12 5.62
CA THR A 362 -3.66 -2.57 4.59
C THR A 362 -5.00 -1.87 4.75
N VAL A 363 -5.57 -1.44 3.63
CA VAL A 363 -6.95 -0.95 3.53
C VAL A 363 -7.78 -2.07 2.89
N PRO A 364 -8.57 -2.85 3.67
CA PRO A 364 -9.39 -3.92 3.11
C PRO A 364 -10.35 -3.36 2.05
N GLY A 365 -10.49 -4.07 0.93
CA GLY A 365 -11.33 -3.69 -0.21
C GLY A 365 -10.70 -2.70 -1.21
N LEU A 366 -9.47 -2.23 -0.97
CA LEU A 366 -8.76 -1.39 -1.92
C LEU A 366 -8.28 -2.18 -3.15
N GLU A 367 -7.71 -3.36 -2.90
CA GLU A 367 -7.31 -4.33 -3.92
C GLU A 367 -8.02 -5.66 -3.60
N PRO A 368 -8.45 -6.43 -4.60
CA PRO A 368 -9.12 -7.71 -4.37
C PRO A 368 -8.17 -8.75 -3.76
N GLU A 369 -6.88 -8.70 -4.15
CA GLU A 369 -5.85 -9.63 -3.67
C GLU A 369 -4.55 -8.87 -3.39
N LEU A 370 -3.92 -9.16 -2.24
CA LEU A 370 -2.61 -8.65 -1.85
C LEU A 370 -1.66 -9.81 -1.59
N THR A 371 -0.44 -9.73 -2.12
CA THR A 371 0.55 -10.79 -1.94
C THR A 371 1.74 -10.31 -1.11
N VAL A 372 2.03 -11.01 -0.01
CA VAL A 372 3.22 -10.80 0.82
C VAL A 372 4.18 -11.98 0.69
N GLN A 373 5.46 -11.65 0.52
CA GLN A 373 6.55 -12.62 0.53
C GLN A 373 7.24 -12.61 1.90
N VAL A 374 7.33 -13.78 2.53
CA VAL A 374 8.01 -13.98 3.82
C VAL A 374 8.98 -15.15 3.75
N SER A 375 9.91 -15.24 4.71
CA SER A 375 10.76 -16.43 4.86
C SER A 375 9.90 -17.63 5.26
N ASN A 376 10.16 -18.80 4.67
CA ASN A 376 9.60 -20.05 5.16
C ASN A 376 10.18 -20.36 6.55
N ASP A 377 9.32 -20.40 7.56
CA ASP A 377 9.71 -20.56 8.95
C ASP A 377 9.18 -21.87 9.57
N ASP A 378 8.67 -22.78 8.74
CA ASP A 378 7.96 -23.99 9.18
C ASP A 378 8.89 -24.95 9.92
N LEU A 379 10.10 -25.15 9.41
CA LEU A 379 11.09 -26.00 10.05
C LEU A 379 11.51 -25.45 11.43
N ARG A 380 11.58 -24.11 11.56
CA ARG A 380 11.86 -23.47 12.84
C ARG A 380 10.70 -23.67 13.82
N LEU A 381 9.45 -23.60 13.35
CA LEU A 381 8.27 -23.86 14.17
C LEU A 381 8.24 -25.30 14.70
N GLU A 382 8.59 -26.28 13.86
CA GLU A 382 8.72 -27.67 14.26
C GLU A 382 9.76 -27.83 15.39
N VAL A 383 10.93 -27.22 15.23
CA VAL A 383 11.99 -27.21 16.26
C VAL A 383 11.51 -26.52 17.54
N GLU A 384 10.81 -25.39 17.42
CA GLU A 384 10.22 -24.69 18.57
C GLU A 384 9.25 -25.60 19.33
N GLY A 385 8.41 -26.35 18.62
CA GLY A 385 7.50 -27.34 19.19
C GLY A 385 8.25 -28.45 19.94
N PHE A 386 9.29 -29.01 19.32
CA PHE A 386 10.15 -30.03 19.95
C PHE A 386 10.83 -29.50 21.22
N VAL A 387 11.46 -28.33 21.13
CA VAL A 387 12.15 -27.66 22.25
C VAL A 387 11.18 -27.39 23.39
N LYS A 388 9.98 -26.88 23.10
CA LYS A 388 8.96 -26.60 24.12
C LYS A 388 8.45 -27.88 24.79
N GLY A 389 8.33 -28.97 24.02
CA GLY A 389 8.05 -30.31 24.56
C GLY A 389 9.15 -30.78 25.52
N LEU A 390 10.42 -30.62 25.12
CA LEU A 390 11.57 -30.98 25.96
C LEU A 390 11.65 -30.14 27.23
N GLN A 391 11.41 -28.83 27.15
CA GLN A 391 11.36 -27.93 28.31
C GLN A 391 10.26 -28.37 29.30
N THR A 392 9.07 -28.71 28.80
CA THR A 392 7.97 -29.21 29.63
C THR A 392 8.37 -30.52 30.33
N LYS A 393 9.02 -31.44 29.61
CA LYS A 393 9.54 -32.69 30.16
C LYS A 393 10.60 -32.47 31.25
N VAL A 394 11.49 -31.49 31.06
CA VAL A 394 12.51 -31.12 32.06
C VAL A 394 11.86 -30.58 33.32
N MET A 395 10.83 -29.73 33.21
CA MET A 395 10.12 -29.22 34.37
C MET A 395 9.49 -30.34 35.20
N ASP A 396 8.83 -31.30 34.55
CA ASP A 396 8.27 -32.48 35.21
C ASP A 396 9.38 -33.35 35.83
N LEU A 397 10.48 -33.57 35.11
CA LEU A 397 11.62 -34.35 35.59
C LEU A 397 12.27 -33.73 36.84
N VAL A 398 12.48 -32.41 36.86
CA VAL A 398 13.04 -31.67 38.01
C VAL A 398 12.09 -31.78 39.21
N ALA A 399 10.79 -31.60 39.00
CA ALA A 399 9.79 -31.74 40.06
C ALA A 399 9.80 -33.17 40.65
N ARG A 400 9.82 -34.19 39.79
CA ARG A 400 9.91 -35.60 40.22
C ARG A 400 11.20 -35.86 40.99
N ARG A 401 12.35 -35.38 40.48
CA ARG A 401 13.65 -35.56 41.13
C ARG A 401 13.68 -34.95 42.53
N HIS A 402 13.19 -33.72 42.70
CA HIS A 402 13.08 -33.10 44.03
C HIS A 402 12.13 -33.84 44.97
N LEU A 403 11.00 -34.35 44.45
CA LEU A 403 10.07 -35.14 45.25
C LEU A 403 10.72 -36.45 45.74
N TYR A 404 11.42 -37.16 44.86
CA TYR A 404 12.16 -38.37 45.22
C TYR A 404 13.28 -38.07 46.21
N GLU A 405 14.10 -37.04 45.98
CA GLU A 405 15.16 -36.61 46.88
C GLU A 405 14.62 -36.35 48.29
N ALA A 406 13.54 -35.58 48.41
CA ALA A 406 12.89 -35.29 49.69
C ALA A 406 12.34 -36.56 50.37
N ARG A 407 11.75 -37.49 49.61
CA ARG A 407 11.24 -38.77 50.13
C ARG A 407 12.36 -39.69 50.59
N ILE A 408 13.43 -39.84 49.82
CA ILE A 408 14.59 -40.66 50.17
C ILE A 408 15.21 -40.14 51.46
N ARG A 409 15.49 -38.82 51.55
CA ARG A 409 16.02 -38.21 52.78
C ARG A 409 15.09 -38.38 53.99
N ARG A 410 13.77 -38.32 53.79
CA ARG A 410 12.79 -38.61 54.85
C ARG A 410 12.86 -40.06 55.33
N HIS A 411 12.90 -41.04 54.43
CA HIS A 411 13.00 -42.45 54.81
C HIS A 411 14.35 -42.77 55.47
N MET A 412 15.45 -42.16 55.01
CA MET A 412 16.76 -42.26 55.68
C MET A 412 16.69 -41.73 57.12
N LYS A 413 16.05 -40.56 57.34
CA LYS A 413 15.85 -39.99 58.68
C LYS A 413 15.01 -40.90 59.59
N ASN A 414 14.03 -41.59 59.02
CA ASN A 414 13.16 -42.52 59.73
C ASN A 414 13.75 -43.94 59.91
N LYS A 415 14.99 -44.18 59.45
CA LYS A 415 15.65 -45.51 59.43
C LYS A 415 14.92 -46.57 58.59
N GLU A 416 14.05 -46.16 57.68
CA GLU A 416 13.36 -47.05 56.73
C GLU A 416 14.23 -47.29 55.49
N LEU A 417 15.38 -47.94 55.68
CA LEU A 417 16.46 -48.03 54.67
C LEU A 417 16.08 -48.84 53.43
N ASP A 418 15.25 -49.88 53.56
CA ASP A 418 14.79 -50.69 52.41
C ASP A 418 13.94 -49.85 51.45
N LYS A 419 12.98 -49.08 51.99
CA LYS A 419 12.14 -48.18 51.20
C LYS A 419 12.96 -47.04 50.57
N ALA A 420 13.97 -46.54 51.28
CA ALA A 420 14.88 -45.54 50.75
C ALA A 420 15.70 -46.10 49.57
N THR A 421 16.12 -47.36 49.64
CA THR A 421 16.84 -48.06 48.57
C THR A 421 15.94 -48.27 47.34
N GLU A 422 14.70 -48.73 47.52
CA GLU A 422 13.75 -48.91 46.42
C GLU A 422 13.44 -47.58 45.70
N LEU A 423 13.30 -46.47 46.46
CA LEU A 423 13.09 -45.14 45.89
C LEU A 423 14.35 -44.61 45.18
N HIS A 424 15.55 -44.94 45.66
CA HIS A 424 16.80 -44.55 45.02
C HIS A 424 17.00 -45.27 43.68
N GLU A 425 16.63 -46.54 43.56
CA GLU A 425 16.62 -47.25 42.27
C GLU A 425 15.66 -46.60 41.27
N LYS A 426 14.43 -46.27 41.71
CA LYS A 426 13.45 -45.54 40.87
C LYS A 426 13.98 -44.17 40.45
N PHE A 427 14.67 -43.46 41.33
CA PHE A 427 15.30 -42.17 41.03
C PHE A 427 16.44 -42.32 39.99
N SER A 428 17.27 -43.34 40.14
CA SER A 428 18.43 -43.59 39.27
C SER A 428 18.01 -43.99 37.85
N ASN A 429 16.83 -44.59 37.69
CA ASN A 429 16.23 -44.92 36.40
C ASN A 429 15.55 -43.73 35.69
N LEU A 430 15.44 -42.57 36.33
CA LEU A 430 14.93 -41.37 35.67
C LEU A 430 15.92 -40.87 34.63
N GLU A 431 15.40 -40.31 33.53
CA GLU A 431 16.23 -39.73 32.47
C GLU A 431 17.24 -38.72 33.03
N THR A 432 18.46 -38.77 32.48
CA THR A 432 19.57 -37.92 32.87
C THR A 432 19.74 -36.74 31.94
N ARG A 433 20.52 -35.74 32.38
CA ARG A 433 20.95 -34.63 31.52
C ARG A 433 21.59 -35.14 30.22
N SER A 434 22.39 -36.19 30.30
CA SER A 434 23.10 -36.77 29.15
C SER A 434 22.13 -37.39 28.13
N ASP A 435 21.04 -37.99 28.59
CA ASP A 435 20.01 -38.59 27.73
C ASP A 435 19.26 -37.49 26.96
N LEU A 436 18.85 -36.43 27.66
CA LEU A 436 18.16 -35.29 27.04
C LEU A 436 19.07 -34.52 26.08
N LEU A 437 20.35 -34.33 26.41
CA LEU A 437 21.33 -33.71 25.51
C LEU A 437 21.60 -34.56 24.27
N ARG A 438 21.53 -35.90 24.38
CA ARG A 438 21.63 -36.79 23.23
C ARG A 438 20.41 -36.62 22.31
N GLN A 439 19.21 -36.64 22.86
CA GLN A 439 17.97 -36.38 22.10
C GLN A 439 18.00 -35.03 21.39
N LEU A 440 18.49 -33.98 22.07
CA LEU A 440 18.63 -32.64 21.50
C LEU A 440 19.60 -32.62 20.31
N ARG A 441 20.79 -33.23 20.45
CA ARG A 441 21.80 -33.31 19.38
C ARG A 441 21.34 -34.15 18.20
N ASP A 442 20.65 -35.26 18.46
CA ASP A 442 20.10 -36.13 17.41
C ASP A 442 19.09 -35.36 16.55
N GLN A 443 18.27 -34.50 17.18
CA GLN A 443 17.33 -33.63 16.47
C GLN A 443 18.05 -32.50 15.72
N GLU A 444 19.04 -31.86 16.34
CA GLU A 444 19.86 -30.82 15.71
C GLU A 444 20.54 -31.31 14.42
N GLN A 445 21.04 -32.55 14.41
CA GLN A 445 21.68 -33.15 13.23
C GLN A 445 20.71 -33.42 12.08
N ARG A 446 19.42 -33.67 12.38
CA ARG A 446 18.38 -33.95 11.38
C ARG A 446 17.85 -32.69 10.70
N VAL A 447 17.89 -31.57 11.40
CA VAL A 447 17.26 -30.32 10.96
C VAL A 447 18.26 -29.44 10.23
N LYS A 448 18.03 -29.21 8.93
CA LYS A 448 18.78 -28.25 8.13
C LYS A 448 17.84 -27.37 7.31
N ALA A 449 17.82 -26.08 7.62
CA ALA A 449 17.09 -25.08 6.86
C ALA A 449 17.90 -24.61 5.65
N PRO A 450 17.26 -24.41 4.48
CA PRO A 450 17.92 -23.83 3.32
C PRO A 450 18.31 -22.36 3.53
N ASP A 451 17.49 -21.59 4.26
CA ASP A 451 17.79 -20.19 4.59
C ASP A 451 18.75 -20.11 5.79
N LYS A 452 19.94 -19.54 5.57
CA LYS A 452 20.96 -19.30 6.60
C LYS A 452 20.43 -18.51 7.79
N ARG A 453 19.50 -17.57 7.58
CA ARG A 453 18.91 -16.75 8.66
C ARG A 453 17.96 -17.56 9.53
N VAL A 454 17.24 -18.52 8.93
CA VAL A 454 16.37 -19.45 9.65
C VAL A 454 17.23 -20.47 10.39
N GLN A 455 18.28 -21.01 9.76
CA GLN A 455 19.23 -21.92 10.40
C GLN A 455 19.86 -21.31 11.66
N ALA A 456 20.39 -20.10 11.58
CA ALA A 456 21.00 -19.44 12.73
C ALA A 456 20.04 -19.30 13.94
N LYS A 457 18.73 -19.22 13.68
CA LYS A 457 17.70 -19.17 14.73
C LYS A 457 17.39 -20.55 15.30
N ILE A 458 17.36 -21.57 14.45
CA ILE A 458 17.24 -22.97 14.88
C ILE A 458 18.42 -23.33 15.79
N ASP A 459 19.65 -22.99 15.39
CA ASP A 459 20.86 -23.22 16.18
C ASP A 459 20.78 -22.51 17.55
N GLN A 460 20.24 -21.28 17.57
CA GLN A 460 20.02 -20.55 18.82
C GLN A 460 19.01 -21.23 19.74
N LEU A 461 17.90 -21.77 19.21
CA LEU A 461 16.92 -22.52 20.01
C LEU A 461 17.53 -23.76 20.66
N PHE A 462 18.36 -24.52 19.92
CA PHE A 462 19.07 -25.67 20.46
C PHE A 462 20.09 -25.25 21.53
N LYS A 463 20.86 -24.19 21.28
CA LYS A 463 21.82 -23.65 22.22
C LYS A 463 21.18 -23.20 23.54
N ASP A 464 20.09 -22.43 23.47
CA ASP A 464 19.37 -21.94 24.65
C ASP A 464 18.79 -23.10 25.47
N THR A 465 18.28 -24.12 24.79
CA THR A 465 17.74 -25.33 25.45
C THR A 465 18.83 -26.15 26.13
N SER A 466 19.99 -26.31 25.49
CA SER A 466 21.16 -26.98 26.07
C SER A 466 21.67 -26.28 27.35
N GLN A 467 21.68 -24.94 27.33
CA GLN A 467 22.01 -24.14 28.51
C GLN A 467 20.99 -24.31 29.64
N LEU A 468 19.69 -24.34 29.30
CA LEU A 468 18.61 -24.59 30.25
C LEU A 468 18.77 -25.97 30.92
N LEU A 469 18.99 -27.03 30.13
CA LEU A 469 19.25 -28.38 30.64
C LEU A 469 20.41 -28.43 31.62
N SER A 470 21.49 -27.71 31.30
CA SER A 470 22.69 -27.65 32.13
C SER A 470 22.46 -26.93 33.46
N LYS A 471 21.53 -25.96 33.50
CA LYS A 471 21.20 -25.19 34.70
C LYS A 471 20.29 -25.95 35.67
N PHE A 472 19.33 -26.73 35.18
CA PHE A 472 18.29 -27.34 36.00
C PHE A 472 18.55 -28.80 36.39
N LEU A 473 19.44 -29.51 35.68
CA LEU A 473 19.74 -30.92 35.97
C LEU A 473 21.19 -31.07 36.41
N ASP A 474 21.38 -31.19 37.73
CA ASP A 474 22.66 -31.57 38.33
C ASP A 474 22.95 -33.06 38.03
N PRO A 475 24.09 -33.37 37.39
CA PRO A 475 24.47 -34.76 37.11
C PRO A 475 24.86 -35.56 38.36
N ASP A 476 25.28 -34.90 39.44
CA ASP A 476 25.87 -35.58 40.60
C ASP A 476 24.85 -35.98 41.67
N THR A 477 23.60 -35.51 41.57
CA THR A 477 22.56 -35.73 42.60
C THR A 477 22.31 -37.21 42.90
N ALA A 478 22.29 -38.07 41.87
CA ALA A 478 22.07 -39.52 42.04
C ALA A 478 23.21 -40.20 42.82
N ARG A 479 24.45 -39.83 42.49
CA ARG A 479 25.65 -40.33 43.17
C ARG A 479 25.68 -39.85 44.62
N ASN A 480 25.45 -38.55 44.84
CA ASN A 480 25.45 -37.95 46.18
C ASN A 480 24.38 -38.59 47.07
N LEU A 481 23.16 -38.83 46.56
CA LEU A 481 22.11 -39.55 47.28
C LEU A 481 22.49 -41.00 47.58
N GLY A 482 23.16 -41.68 46.67
CA GLY A 482 23.65 -43.05 46.89
C GLY A 482 24.72 -43.11 47.99
N GLU A 483 25.65 -42.15 48.01
CA GLU A 483 26.65 -42.02 49.07
C GLU A 483 26.02 -41.67 50.43
N GLU A 484 25.01 -40.79 50.47
CA GLU A 484 24.23 -40.51 51.68
C GLU A 484 23.55 -41.78 52.23
N LEU A 485 22.95 -42.60 51.34
CA LEU A 485 22.28 -43.84 51.70
C LEU A 485 23.24 -44.91 52.25
N GLU A 486 24.39 -45.10 51.60
CA GLU A 486 25.41 -46.06 52.05
C GLU A 486 26.04 -45.66 53.38
N LYS A 487 26.25 -44.35 53.62
CA LYS A 487 26.66 -43.85 54.94
C LYS A 487 25.60 -44.12 56.00
N ALA A 488 24.32 -43.93 55.68
CA ALA A 488 23.22 -44.21 56.60
C ALA A 488 23.12 -45.71 56.95
N LYS A 489 23.36 -46.61 55.98
CA LYS A 489 23.44 -48.06 56.24
C LYS A 489 24.60 -48.42 57.17
N ARG A 490 25.79 -47.89 56.93
CA ARG A 490 26.99 -48.17 57.76
C ARG A 490 26.91 -47.63 59.18
N GLY A 491 26.16 -46.54 59.40
CA GLY A 491 25.92 -45.98 60.73
C GLY A 491 24.75 -46.62 61.49
N SER A 492 24.02 -47.57 60.88
CA SER A 492 22.90 -48.30 61.48
C SER A 492 23.22 -49.77 61.83
N SER A 493 24.37 -50.29 61.36
CA SER A 493 25.02 -51.49 61.94
C SER A 493 25.85 -51.08 63.16
#